data_AF-A0A0A0DDE3-F1
#
_entry.id   AF-A0A0A0DDE3-F1
#
_cell.length_a   1.000
_cell.length_b   1.000
_cell.length_c   1.000
_cell.angle_alpha   90.00
_cell.angle_beta   90.00
_cell.angle_gamma   90.00
#
_symmetry.space_group_name_H-M   'P 1'
#
loop_
_entity.id
_entity.type
_entity.pdbx_description
1 polymer ?
#
loop_
_entity_poly.entity_id
_entity_poly.type
_entity_poly.pdbx_seq_one_letter_code
_entity_poly.pdbx_strand_id
1 'polypeptide(L)'
;MDQSSGFSLINPQKLTPIGVLLAACVAWGAFYFLAPIGLYRAGSDYPYLILGGCLIGLLLGLAVFEPGTNATPPMRPADLHRTLKQIYEISFVIGMIGISLRVADWVFLRGLSIDTEFLKNREKIESAGTNAFAMASIIMIPFSIVPYMIHAVAKRNGERVGHAWKAIGLATLWPILTIVIGSRSSMFMSLGMIIISRLVIFPHTSRKVIALCCALVIGLIYAGGLIFIERLQQIGLNVEHVIRLSAFTHLAPVTQDYFYFASKLPEWGRNTLFIATTFIQYYVHGVPEFAYLVEHYQNADQGGTYSFNVLTRLAAILWGVPYDGEAAMFLMPRVGIYTTLFGPFYVDFGPFTPMFCFAIGALVSWTRRKVLLGDIAALPLYICFVIQVAAAVVINAIQSAYGIFYDIAFAALWIAIAVARRRSAAASGAAAT
;
A
#
# COMPACT_ATOMS: atom_id res chain seq x y z
N MET A 1 -9.25 7.22 38.27
CA MET A 1 -8.57 6.67 37.08
C MET A 1 -8.93 5.20 37.03
N ASP A 2 -9.99 4.88 36.28
CA ASP A 2 -10.57 3.54 36.22
C ASP A 2 -9.60 2.55 35.53
N GLN A 3 -9.15 1.55 36.27
CA GLN A 3 -8.36 0.41 35.78
C GLN A 3 -9.26 -0.68 35.14
N SER A 4 -10.32 -0.28 34.44
CA SER A 4 -11.26 -1.21 33.79
C SER A 4 -11.14 -1.26 32.26
N SER A 5 -10.24 -0.48 31.65
CA SER A 5 -10.02 -0.59 30.20
C SER A 5 -9.12 -1.79 29.90
N GLY A 6 -9.74 -2.91 29.50
CA GLY A 6 -9.04 -4.09 29.01
C GLY A 6 -8.03 -3.72 27.91
N PHE A 7 -6.90 -4.45 27.90
CA PHE A 7 -5.85 -4.29 26.89
C PHE A 7 -6.46 -4.32 25.48
N SER A 8 -6.02 -3.43 24.60
CA SER A 8 -6.59 -3.34 23.26
C SER A 8 -5.56 -2.85 22.25
N LEU A 9 -5.47 -3.54 21.11
CA LEU A 9 -4.53 -3.20 20.04
C LEU A 9 -5.07 -2.07 19.15
N ILE A 10 -6.37 -2.09 18.86
CA ILE A 10 -7.03 -1.22 17.87
C ILE A 10 -8.38 -0.76 18.39
N ASN A 11 -8.95 0.29 17.79
CA ASN A 11 -10.34 0.63 18.05
C ASN A 11 -11.24 -0.31 17.22
N PRO A 12 -12.11 -1.14 17.85
CA PRO A 12 -12.92 -2.12 17.13
C PRO A 12 -14.02 -1.49 16.25
N GLN A 13 -14.36 -0.22 16.44
CA GLN A 13 -15.46 0.43 15.71
C GLN A 13 -14.97 1.47 14.69
N LYS A 14 -13.72 1.91 14.77
CA LYS A 14 -13.18 2.93 13.85
C LYS A 14 -12.34 2.29 12.75
N LEU A 15 -12.52 2.79 11.53
CA LEU A 15 -11.83 2.32 10.32
C LEU A 15 -11.87 0.79 10.17
N THR A 16 -13.07 0.23 10.21
CA THR A 16 -13.27 -1.17 9.80
C THR A 16 -12.94 -1.30 8.32
N PRO A 17 -12.45 -2.47 7.85
CA PRO A 17 -12.15 -2.67 6.44
C PRO A 17 -13.35 -2.39 5.52
N ILE A 18 -14.56 -2.74 5.96
CA ILE A 18 -15.81 -2.41 5.25
C ILE A 18 -15.99 -0.89 5.14
N GLY A 19 -15.85 -0.16 6.25
CA GLY A 19 -15.97 1.30 6.24
C GLY A 19 -14.92 1.97 5.36
N VAL A 20 -13.71 1.42 5.32
CA VAL A 20 -12.61 1.89 4.47
C VAL A 20 -12.91 1.64 2.99
N LEU A 21 -13.40 0.46 2.63
CA LEU A 21 -13.82 0.16 1.25
C LEU A 21 -14.94 1.10 0.80
N LEU A 22 -15.98 1.28 1.62
CA LEU A 22 -17.09 2.19 1.33
C LEU A 22 -16.60 3.64 1.16
N ALA A 23 -15.72 4.10 2.05
CA ALA A 23 -15.13 5.44 1.95
C ALA A 23 -14.30 5.61 0.66
N ALA A 24 -13.55 4.58 0.24
CA ALA A 24 -12.82 4.59 -1.02
C ALA A 24 -13.76 4.67 -2.23
N CYS A 25 -14.84 3.90 -2.25
CA CYS A 25 -15.87 3.96 -3.30
C CYS A 25 -16.55 5.35 -3.35
N VAL A 26 -16.89 5.92 -2.20
CA VAL A 26 -17.48 7.27 -2.10
C VAL A 26 -16.50 8.33 -2.58
N ALA A 27 -15.22 8.26 -2.19
CA ALA A 27 -14.20 9.18 -2.64
C ALA A 27 -13.98 9.09 -4.16
N TRP A 28 -13.91 7.88 -4.71
CA TRP A 28 -13.81 7.65 -6.15
C TRP A 28 -15.03 8.25 -6.88
N GLY A 29 -16.24 8.00 -6.39
CA GLY A 29 -17.47 8.56 -6.95
C GLY A 29 -17.51 10.09 -6.89
N ALA A 30 -17.10 10.67 -5.77
CA ALA A 30 -17.01 12.12 -5.61
C ALA A 30 -16.05 12.73 -6.65
N PHE A 31 -14.87 12.16 -6.85
CA PHE A 31 -13.94 12.62 -7.88
C PHE A 31 -14.47 12.45 -9.29
N TYR A 32 -15.14 11.33 -9.58
CA TYR A 32 -15.78 11.10 -10.86
C TYR A 32 -16.84 12.18 -11.21
N PHE A 33 -17.67 12.57 -10.24
CA PHE A 33 -18.73 13.56 -10.48
C PHE A 33 -18.24 15.02 -10.43
N LEU A 34 -17.18 15.31 -9.68
CA LEU A 34 -16.72 16.69 -9.48
C LEU A 34 -15.65 17.14 -10.48
N ALA A 35 -14.89 16.21 -11.07
CA ALA A 35 -13.79 16.57 -11.95
C ALA A 35 -14.25 16.76 -13.40
N PRO A 36 -13.68 17.75 -14.13
CA PRO A 36 -13.97 17.97 -15.54
C PRO A 36 -13.24 16.94 -16.42
N ILE A 37 -13.60 15.66 -16.26
CA ILE A 37 -13.02 14.51 -16.97
C ILE A 37 -14.11 13.64 -17.58
N GLY A 38 -13.85 13.09 -18.76
CA GLY A 38 -14.62 11.99 -19.32
C GLY A 38 -13.97 10.67 -18.92
N LEU A 39 -14.77 9.63 -18.64
CA LEU A 39 -14.27 8.28 -18.42
C LEU A 39 -14.60 7.38 -19.60
N TYR A 40 -13.67 6.47 -19.91
CA TYR A 40 -13.91 5.36 -20.83
C TYR A 40 -15.15 4.57 -20.41
N ARG A 41 -15.96 4.20 -21.41
CA ARG A 41 -17.10 3.30 -21.25
C ARG A 41 -16.89 2.09 -22.15
N ALA A 42 -16.91 0.90 -21.56
CA ALA A 42 -16.84 -0.34 -22.33
C ALA A 42 -18.07 -0.45 -23.26
N GLY A 43 -17.90 -1.13 -24.39
CA GLY A 43 -18.97 -1.39 -25.36
C GLY A 43 -19.98 -2.45 -24.88
N SER A 44 -19.69 -3.15 -23.78
CA SER A 44 -20.56 -4.15 -23.17
C SER A 44 -20.67 -3.96 -21.66
N ASP A 45 -21.74 -4.52 -21.05
CA ASP A 45 -21.96 -4.46 -19.60
C ASP A 45 -21.08 -5.47 -18.82
N TYR A 46 -20.50 -6.45 -19.50
CA TYR A 46 -19.77 -7.55 -18.88
C TYR A 46 -18.63 -7.10 -17.96
N PRO A 47 -17.75 -6.13 -18.34
CA PRO A 47 -16.72 -5.62 -17.43
C PRO A 47 -17.26 -5.04 -16.13
N TYR A 48 -18.41 -4.37 -16.18
CA TYR A 48 -19.05 -3.78 -15.01
C TYR A 48 -19.72 -4.82 -14.12
N LEU A 49 -20.26 -5.89 -14.70
CA LEU A 49 -20.76 -7.05 -13.96
C LEU A 49 -19.64 -7.75 -13.19
N ILE A 50 -18.48 -7.97 -13.83
CA ILE A 50 -17.32 -8.56 -13.15
C ILE A 50 -16.79 -7.63 -12.06
N LEU A 51 -16.66 -6.32 -12.33
CA LEU A 51 -16.24 -5.35 -11.31
C LEU A 51 -17.17 -5.35 -10.09
N GLY A 52 -18.49 -5.31 -10.34
CA GLY A 52 -19.51 -5.42 -9.31
C GLY A 52 -19.40 -6.73 -8.52
N GLY A 53 -19.20 -7.85 -9.22
CA GLY A 53 -18.94 -9.15 -8.61
C GLY A 53 -17.69 -9.15 -7.72
N CYS A 54 -16.60 -8.50 -8.14
CA CYS A 54 -15.37 -8.38 -7.35
C CYS A 54 -15.58 -7.55 -6.07
N LEU A 55 -16.28 -6.42 -6.18
CA LEU A 55 -16.62 -5.58 -5.02
C LEU A 55 -17.54 -6.32 -4.04
N ILE A 56 -18.55 -7.02 -4.54
CA ILE A 56 -19.45 -7.85 -3.73
C ILE A 56 -18.68 -9.00 -3.09
N GLY A 57 -17.86 -9.72 -3.85
CA GLY A 57 -17.02 -10.80 -3.35
C GLY A 57 -16.11 -10.32 -2.21
N LEU A 58 -15.38 -9.21 -2.42
CA LEU A 58 -14.55 -8.59 -1.39
C LEU A 58 -15.37 -8.22 -0.15
N LEU A 59 -16.50 -7.54 -0.34
CA LEU A 59 -17.39 -7.12 0.75
C LEU A 59 -17.92 -8.32 1.57
N LEU A 60 -18.37 -9.37 0.88
CA LEU A 60 -18.83 -10.61 1.51
C LEU A 60 -17.71 -11.26 2.31
N GLY A 61 -16.51 -11.37 1.74
CA GLY A 61 -15.34 -11.89 2.44
C GLY A 61 -15.01 -11.09 3.70
N LEU A 62 -15.06 -9.75 3.61
CA LEU A 62 -14.85 -8.86 4.75
C LEU A 62 -15.91 -9.07 5.85
N ALA A 63 -17.15 -9.34 5.49
CA ALA A 63 -18.26 -9.52 6.41
C ALA A 63 -18.26 -10.90 7.12
N VAL A 64 -17.89 -11.98 6.43
CA VAL A 64 -18.04 -13.36 6.94
C VAL A 64 -17.29 -13.62 8.25
N PHE A 65 -16.08 -13.07 8.39
CA PHE A 65 -15.23 -13.28 9.58
C PHE A 65 -15.21 -12.10 10.53
N GLU A 66 -16.11 -11.12 10.34
CA GLU A 66 -16.10 -9.91 11.15
C GLU A 66 -16.43 -10.28 12.60
N PRO A 67 -15.54 -9.99 13.57
CA PRO A 67 -15.71 -10.46 14.94
C PRO A 67 -16.88 -9.73 15.61
N GLY A 68 -17.66 -10.46 16.41
CA GLY A 68 -18.53 -9.85 17.42
C GLY A 68 -17.72 -8.97 18.38
N THR A 69 -18.35 -7.91 18.90
CA THR A 69 -17.71 -6.78 19.61
C THR A 69 -16.98 -7.12 20.93
N ASN A 70 -16.99 -8.37 21.38
CA ASN A 70 -16.48 -8.77 22.69
C ASN A 70 -15.37 -9.82 22.54
N ALA A 71 -14.15 -9.35 22.28
CA ALA A 71 -12.95 -10.16 22.40
C ALA A 71 -12.05 -9.53 23.47
N THR A 72 -12.08 -10.08 24.67
CA THR A 72 -11.08 -9.76 25.70
C THR A 72 -9.77 -10.48 25.37
N PRO A 73 -8.62 -9.80 25.41
CA PRO A 73 -7.34 -10.46 25.21
C PRO A 73 -7.07 -11.44 26.36
N PRO A 74 -6.57 -12.66 26.07
CA PRO A 74 -6.26 -13.65 27.09
C PRO A 74 -4.90 -13.45 27.78
N MET A 75 -4.10 -12.45 27.40
CA MET A 75 -2.70 -12.30 27.86
C MET A 75 -2.58 -11.55 29.20
N ARG A 76 -1.75 -12.08 30.10
CA ARG A 76 -1.35 -11.41 31.34
C ARG A 76 -0.49 -10.16 31.02
N PRO A 77 -0.57 -9.07 31.82
CA PRO A 77 0.16 -7.82 31.54
C PRO A 77 1.69 -7.97 31.41
N ALA A 78 2.34 -8.84 32.19
CA ALA A 78 3.79 -9.04 32.13
C ALA A 78 4.24 -9.71 30.81
N ASP A 79 3.50 -10.72 30.35
CA ASP A 79 3.77 -11.42 29.08
C ASP A 79 3.54 -10.51 27.87
N LEU A 80 2.58 -9.59 28.01
CA LEU A 80 2.30 -8.55 27.05
C LEU A 80 3.48 -7.58 26.90
N HIS A 81 3.98 -6.98 27.99
CA HIS A 81 5.11 -6.04 27.93
C HIS A 81 6.34 -6.70 27.29
N ARG A 82 6.66 -7.93 27.71
CA ARG A 82 7.76 -8.72 27.16
C ARG A 82 7.59 -8.94 25.65
N THR A 83 6.40 -9.33 25.20
CA THR A 83 6.11 -9.53 23.78
C THR A 83 6.29 -8.23 23.00
N LEU A 84 5.71 -7.11 23.47
CA LEU A 84 5.83 -5.82 22.81
C LEU A 84 7.30 -5.42 22.66
N LYS A 85 8.09 -5.56 23.73
CA LYS A 85 9.53 -5.24 23.71
C LYS A 85 10.29 -6.12 22.72
N GLN A 86 10.05 -7.43 22.72
CA GLN A 86 10.70 -8.36 21.79
C GLN A 86 10.40 -8.02 20.32
N ILE A 87 9.11 -7.81 19.98
CA ILE A 87 8.73 -7.46 18.61
C ILE A 87 9.34 -6.10 18.22
N TYR A 88 9.33 -5.11 19.12
CA TYR A 88 9.95 -3.81 18.88
C TYR A 88 11.45 -3.93 18.57
N GLU A 89 12.21 -4.62 19.41
CA GLU A 89 13.67 -4.72 19.27
C GLU A 89 14.08 -5.49 18.00
N ILE A 90 13.45 -6.65 17.76
CA ILE A 90 13.73 -7.47 16.57
C ILE A 90 13.41 -6.68 15.30
N SER A 91 12.21 -6.09 15.22
CA SER A 91 11.82 -5.33 14.04
C SER A 91 12.65 -4.05 13.84
N PHE A 92 13.08 -3.40 14.92
CA PHE A 92 13.95 -2.23 14.85
C PHE A 92 15.31 -2.59 14.23
N VAL A 93 15.94 -3.69 14.68
CA VAL A 93 17.22 -4.15 14.13
C VAL A 93 17.07 -4.56 12.67
N ILE A 94 16.04 -5.34 12.32
CA ILE A 94 15.79 -5.77 10.94
C ILE A 94 15.53 -4.55 10.04
N GLY A 95 14.70 -3.61 10.48
CA GLY A 95 14.38 -2.39 9.74
C GLY A 95 15.63 -1.51 9.51
N MET A 96 16.47 -1.35 10.53
CA MET A 96 17.74 -0.63 10.41
C MET A 96 18.66 -1.31 9.38
N ILE A 97 18.84 -2.63 9.46
CA ILE A 97 19.65 -3.38 8.49
C ILE A 97 19.07 -3.21 7.07
N GLY A 98 17.75 -3.31 6.91
CA GLY A 98 17.10 -3.13 5.61
C GLY A 98 17.36 -1.76 4.98
N ILE A 99 17.26 -0.70 5.78
CA ILE A 99 17.58 0.67 5.34
C ILE A 99 19.07 0.80 5.02
N SER A 100 19.96 0.30 5.88
CA SER A 100 21.41 0.35 5.65
C SER A 100 21.83 -0.38 4.38
N LEU A 101 21.30 -1.59 4.13
CA LEU A 101 21.57 -2.35 2.91
C LEU A 101 21.08 -1.60 1.67
N ARG A 102 19.94 -0.92 1.75
CA ARG A 102 19.41 -0.12 0.63
C ARG A 102 20.25 1.10 0.33
N VAL A 103 20.67 1.83 1.37
CA VAL A 103 21.60 2.96 1.22
C VAL A 103 22.93 2.48 0.66
N ALA A 104 23.43 1.33 1.12
CA ALA A 104 24.66 0.75 0.61
C ALA A 104 24.55 0.36 -0.88
N ASP A 105 23.43 -0.26 -1.29
CA ASP A 105 23.15 -0.54 -2.71
C ASP A 105 23.16 0.75 -3.54
N TRP A 106 22.45 1.77 -3.09
CA TRP A 106 22.34 3.04 -3.80
C TRP A 106 23.66 3.79 -3.91
N VAL A 107 24.38 3.95 -2.80
CA VAL A 107 25.60 4.77 -2.76
C VAL A 107 26.80 4.00 -3.30
N PHE A 108 27.03 2.77 -2.85
CA PHE A 108 28.27 2.04 -3.15
C PHE A 108 28.17 1.14 -4.38
N LEU A 109 27.02 0.49 -4.64
CA LEU A 109 26.89 -0.41 -5.78
C LEU A 109 26.43 0.33 -7.05
N ARG A 110 25.48 1.26 -6.92
CA ARG A 110 24.88 1.98 -8.05
C ARG A 110 25.45 3.39 -8.25
N GLY A 111 26.25 3.90 -7.31
CA GLY A 111 26.88 5.21 -7.41
C GLY A 111 25.87 6.35 -7.56
N LEU A 112 24.74 6.28 -6.84
CA LEU A 112 23.79 7.38 -6.76
C LEU A 112 24.40 8.51 -5.94
N SER A 113 24.35 9.73 -6.47
CA SER A 113 24.78 10.93 -5.76
C SER A 113 23.65 11.96 -5.76
N ILE A 114 23.53 12.69 -4.66
CA ILE A 114 22.56 13.78 -4.49
C ILE A 114 22.84 14.91 -5.50
N ASP A 115 24.09 15.06 -5.93
CA ASP A 115 24.52 16.08 -6.90
C ASP A 115 24.23 15.69 -8.35
N THR A 116 23.79 14.46 -8.60
CA THR A 116 23.45 14.00 -9.94
C THR A 116 21.99 14.32 -10.25
N GLU A 117 21.71 14.77 -11.48
CA GLU A 117 20.34 14.96 -11.96
C GLU A 117 19.46 13.72 -11.71
N PHE A 118 18.22 13.98 -11.32
CA PHE A 118 17.22 12.96 -10.99
C PHE A 118 17.10 11.86 -12.06
N LEU A 119 17.10 12.25 -13.34
CA LEU A 119 16.94 11.33 -14.46
C LEU A 119 18.11 10.35 -14.58
N LYS A 120 19.34 10.85 -14.44
CA LYS A 120 20.57 10.03 -14.46
C LYS A 120 20.61 9.04 -13.30
N ASN A 121 20.20 9.47 -12.10
CA ASN A 121 20.09 8.56 -10.95
C ASN A 121 19.05 7.46 -11.20
N ARG A 122 17.94 7.78 -11.87
CA ARG A 122 16.92 6.80 -12.22
C ARG A 122 17.41 5.80 -13.27
N GLU A 123 18.08 6.27 -14.32
CA GLU A 123 18.67 5.41 -15.36
C GLU A 123 19.71 4.43 -14.78
N LYS A 124 20.53 4.89 -13.82
CA LYS A 124 21.46 4.00 -13.08
C LYS A 124 20.74 2.88 -12.32
N ILE A 125 19.57 3.17 -11.75
CA ILE A 125 18.78 2.15 -11.04
C ILE A 125 18.17 1.17 -12.03
N GLU A 126 17.60 1.65 -13.13
CA GLU A 126 16.94 0.82 -14.14
C GLU A 126 17.94 -0.08 -14.88
N SER A 127 19.10 0.46 -15.26
CA SER A 127 20.16 -0.27 -15.98
C SER A 127 20.91 -1.30 -15.13
N ALA A 128 21.16 -1.03 -13.84
CA ALA A 128 21.89 -1.95 -12.97
C ALA A 128 21.07 -3.20 -12.57
N GLY A 129 19.79 -3.26 -12.94
CA GLY A 129 18.94 -4.42 -12.66
C GLY A 129 18.76 -4.68 -11.16
N THR A 130 18.57 -5.95 -10.79
CA THR A 130 18.33 -6.39 -9.41
C THR A 130 19.51 -7.18 -8.88
N ASN A 131 19.97 -6.86 -7.67
CA ASN A 131 21.06 -7.55 -6.99
C ASN A 131 20.62 -8.05 -5.60
N ALA A 132 21.46 -8.89 -4.97
CA ALA A 132 21.16 -9.51 -3.69
C ALA A 132 20.94 -8.50 -2.54
N PHE A 133 21.69 -7.38 -2.50
CA PHE A 133 21.52 -6.34 -1.48
C PHE A 133 20.17 -5.62 -1.62
N ALA A 134 19.79 -5.30 -2.87
CA ALA A 134 18.50 -4.74 -3.19
C ALA A 134 17.35 -5.69 -2.83
N MET A 135 17.50 -7.00 -3.05
CA MET A 135 16.50 -8.00 -2.67
C MET A 135 16.44 -8.25 -1.16
N ALA A 136 17.56 -8.35 -0.46
CA ALA A 136 17.54 -8.49 0.99
C ALA A 136 16.90 -7.26 1.65
N SER A 137 17.27 -6.06 1.21
CA SER A 137 16.69 -4.82 1.74
C SER A 137 15.18 -4.70 1.49
N ILE A 138 14.66 -5.15 0.33
CA ILE A 138 13.23 -5.01 0.00
C ILE A 138 12.33 -5.81 0.97
N ILE A 139 12.82 -6.94 1.48
CA ILE A 139 12.11 -7.80 2.44
C ILE A 139 12.26 -7.25 3.87
N MET A 140 13.36 -6.57 4.17
CA MET A 140 13.65 -6.03 5.51
C MET A 140 13.08 -4.63 5.75
N ILE A 141 12.96 -3.79 4.72
CA ILE A 141 12.40 -2.43 4.81
C ILE A 141 11.00 -2.38 5.44
N PRO A 142 10.08 -3.33 5.17
CA PRO A 142 8.79 -3.38 5.86
C PRO A 142 8.90 -3.33 7.38
N PHE A 143 9.96 -3.88 7.98
CA PHE A 143 10.16 -3.85 9.41
C PHE A 143 10.47 -2.45 9.96
N SER A 144 10.83 -1.46 9.13
CA SER A 144 11.07 -0.08 9.58
C SER A 144 9.85 0.58 10.23
N ILE A 145 8.63 0.18 9.86
CA ILE A 145 7.39 0.75 10.39
C ILE A 145 6.84 0.01 11.62
N VAL A 146 7.21 -1.26 11.82
CA VAL A 146 6.70 -2.09 12.92
C VAL A 146 7.03 -1.48 14.30
N PRO A 147 8.25 -0.96 14.57
CA PRO A 147 8.55 -0.28 15.83
C PRO A 147 7.60 0.88 16.14
N TYR A 148 7.14 1.62 15.14
CA TYR A 148 6.13 2.67 15.32
C TYR A 148 4.79 2.09 15.76
N MET A 149 4.32 1.04 15.10
CA MET A 149 3.06 0.37 15.44
C MET A 149 3.09 -0.20 16.87
N ILE A 150 4.19 -0.86 17.23
CA ILE A 150 4.37 -1.46 18.57
C ILE A 150 4.49 -0.39 19.66
N HIS A 151 5.26 0.68 19.40
CA HIS A 151 5.34 1.82 20.31
C HIS A 151 3.96 2.49 20.50
N ALA A 152 3.19 2.64 19.42
CA ALA A 152 1.85 3.20 19.46
C ALA A 152 0.89 2.35 20.31
N VAL A 153 0.91 1.03 20.16
CA VAL A 153 0.12 0.09 20.98
C VAL A 153 0.53 0.18 22.45
N ALA A 154 1.83 0.15 22.74
CA ALA A 154 2.31 0.27 24.11
C ALA A 154 1.81 1.57 24.75
N LYS A 155 2.02 2.70 24.08
CA LYS A 155 1.58 4.03 24.53
C LYS A 155 0.07 4.11 24.75
N ARG A 156 -0.75 3.49 23.89
CA ARG A 156 -2.21 3.44 24.04
C ARG A 156 -2.61 2.76 25.35
N ASN A 157 -1.89 1.70 25.73
CA ASN A 157 -2.21 0.86 26.88
C ASN A 157 -1.43 1.27 28.16
N GLY A 158 -0.83 2.47 28.20
CA GLY A 158 -0.08 2.97 29.36
C GLY A 158 1.32 2.37 29.53
N GLU A 159 1.73 1.49 28.62
CA GLU A 159 3.04 0.83 28.61
C GLU A 159 4.10 1.71 27.94
N ARG A 160 5.37 1.49 28.30
CA ARG A 160 6.52 2.17 27.70
C ARG A 160 7.45 1.17 27.03
N VAL A 161 7.39 1.11 25.70
CA VAL A 161 8.28 0.29 24.87
C VAL A 161 8.96 1.17 23.83
N GLY A 162 10.29 1.21 23.88
CA GLY A 162 11.10 2.05 22.99
C GLY A 162 10.90 3.56 23.19
N HIS A 163 11.48 4.35 22.28
CA HIS A 163 11.34 5.80 22.27
C HIS A 163 10.58 6.28 21.04
N ALA A 164 9.68 7.25 21.22
CA ALA A 164 8.85 7.79 20.14
C ALA A 164 9.69 8.34 18.98
N TRP A 165 10.75 9.08 19.27
CA TRP A 165 11.61 9.66 18.24
C TRP A 165 12.37 8.60 17.43
N LYS A 166 12.82 7.50 18.05
CA LYS A 166 13.47 6.38 17.35
C LYS A 166 12.47 5.66 16.43
N ALA A 167 11.28 5.39 16.93
CA ALA A 167 10.24 4.67 16.21
C ALA A 167 9.70 5.48 15.02
N ILE A 168 9.41 6.77 15.24
CA ILE A 168 8.98 7.69 14.19
C ILE A 168 10.13 7.93 13.20
N GLY A 169 11.34 8.19 13.70
CA GLY A 169 12.52 8.40 12.86
C GLY A 169 12.72 7.27 11.86
N LEU A 170 12.82 6.02 12.36
CA LEU A 170 12.97 4.85 11.50
C LEU A 170 11.82 4.67 10.50
N ALA A 171 10.56 4.84 10.93
CA ALA A 171 9.41 4.73 10.04
C ALA A 171 9.40 5.80 8.94
N THR A 172 9.95 6.99 9.20
CA THR A 172 10.03 8.09 8.24
C THR A 172 11.26 8.07 7.34
N LEU A 173 12.31 7.31 7.70
CA LEU A 173 13.52 7.23 6.87
C LEU A 173 13.22 6.68 5.47
N TRP A 174 12.43 5.61 5.38
CA TRP A 174 12.08 5.03 4.08
C TRP A 174 11.32 5.98 3.15
N PRO A 175 10.21 6.64 3.56
CA PRO A 175 9.54 7.59 2.68
C PRO A 175 10.45 8.75 2.27
N ILE A 176 11.30 9.27 3.17
CA ILE A 176 12.28 10.32 2.85
C ILE A 176 13.27 9.85 1.78
N LEU A 177 13.85 8.66 1.96
CA LEU A 177 14.78 8.05 1.01
C LEU A 177 14.13 7.85 -0.37
N THR A 178 12.85 7.47 -0.41
CA THR A 178 12.13 7.29 -1.68
C THR A 178 11.80 8.59 -2.39
N ILE A 179 11.70 9.72 -1.68
CA ILE A 179 11.55 11.06 -2.28
C ILE A 179 12.82 11.44 -3.05
N VAL A 180 13.99 11.19 -2.46
CA VAL A 180 15.30 11.50 -3.09
C VAL A 180 15.46 10.80 -4.44
N ILE A 181 14.87 9.61 -4.58
CA ILE A 181 14.89 8.79 -5.81
C ILE A 181 13.60 8.92 -6.62
N GLY A 182 12.64 9.70 -6.10
CA GLY A 182 11.35 10.04 -6.73
C GLY A 182 10.47 8.85 -7.04
N SER A 183 10.57 7.81 -6.20
CA SER A 183 9.60 6.73 -6.13
C SER A 183 8.41 7.19 -5.29
N ARG A 184 7.42 7.80 -5.95
CA ARG A 184 6.22 8.38 -5.30
C ARG A 184 5.31 7.31 -4.68
N SER A 185 5.15 6.16 -5.33
CA SER A 185 4.22 5.11 -4.91
C SER A 185 4.62 4.47 -3.57
N SER A 186 5.90 4.13 -3.41
CA SER A 186 6.44 3.58 -2.15
C SER A 186 6.35 4.56 -0.98
N MET A 187 6.58 5.85 -1.25
CA MET A 187 6.41 6.91 -0.26
C MET A 187 4.96 6.94 0.25
N PHE A 188 3.98 6.96 -0.66
CA PHE A 188 2.56 6.98 -0.30
C PHE A 188 2.14 5.74 0.48
N MET A 189 2.64 4.55 0.11
CA MET A 189 2.37 3.31 0.86
C MET A 189 2.85 3.42 2.31
N SER A 190 4.11 3.79 2.52
CA SER A 190 4.71 3.86 3.87
C SER A 190 4.12 4.98 4.71
N LEU A 191 3.94 6.18 4.15
CA LEU A 191 3.29 7.29 4.84
C LEU A 191 1.82 6.97 5.16
N GLY A 192 1.12 6.37 4.20
CA GLY A 192 -0.26 5.92 4.37
C GLY A 192 -0.38 4.90 5.51
N MET A 193 0.55 3.95 5.61
CA MET A 193 0.57 3.00 6.73
C MET A 193 0.84 3.69 8.07
N ILE A 194 1.70 4.72 8.14
CA ILE A 194 1.90 5.48 9.39
C ILE A 194 0.58 6.17 9.80
N ILE A 195 -0.10 6.81 8.85
CA ILE A 195 -1.38 7.50 9.09
C ILE A 195 -2.46 6.49 9.52
N ILE A 196 -2.64 5.39 8.78
CA ILE A 196 -3.63 4.35 9.09
C ILE A 196 -3.32 3.71 10.44
N SER A 197 -2.05 3.41 10.73
CA SER A 197 -1.62 2.91 12.05
C SER A 197 -2.09 3.85 13.17
N ARG A 198 -1.89 5.16 13.01
CA ARG A 198 -2.34 6.16 13.99
C ARG A 198 -3.85 6.11 14.19
N LEU A 199 -4.62 6.10 13.10
CA LEU A 199 -6.08 6.17 13.14
C LEU A 199 -6.73 4.89 13.65
N VAL A 200 -6.11 3.73 13.39
CA VAL A 200 -6.59 2.41 13.84
C VAL A 200 -6.20 2.14 15.30
N ILE A 201 -4.97 2.48 15.69
CA ILE A 201 -4.43 2.19 17.04
C ILE A 201 -4.92 3.19 18.07
N PHE A 202 -5.14 4.48 17.75
CA PHE A 202 -5.58 5.43 18.78
C PHE A 202 -7.10 5.68 18.69
N PRO A 203 -7.85 5.53 19.81
CA PRO A 203 -9.30 5.74 19.78
C PRO A 203 -9.66 7.20 19.48
N HIS A 204 -8.79 8.13 19.84
CA HIS A 204 -8.93 9.56 19.58
C HIS A 204 -7.65 10.09 18.92
N THR A 205 -7.81 10.65 17.73
CA THR A 205 -6.75 11.43 17.07
C THR A 205 -7.16 12.89 17.11
N SER A 206 -6.28 13.76 17.59
CA SER A 206 -6.59 15.19 17.72
C SER A 206 -6.78 15.83 16.35
N ARG A 207 -7.66 16.84 16.27
CA ARG A 207 -7.90 17.60 15.03
C ARG A 207 -6.61 18.21 14.47
N LYS A 208 -5.67 18.61 15.35
CA LYS A 208 -4.34 19.10 14.95
C LYS A 208 -3.52 18.05 14.19
N VAL A 209 -3.52 16.80 14.65
CA VAL A 209 -2.80 15.71 13.97
C VAL A 209 -3.48 15.36 12.65
N ILE A 210 -4.82 15.32 12.61
CA ILE A 210 -5.56 15.10 11.36
C ILE A 210 -5.24 16.22 10.36
N ALA A 211 -5.32 17.48 10.78
CA ALA A 211 -4.98 18.62 9.94
C ALA A 211 -3.53 18.57 9.44
N LEU A 212 -2.58 18.17 10.29
CA LEU A 212 -1.18 17.97 9.89
C LEU A 212 -1.05 16.85 8.84
N CYS A 213 -1.71 15.70 9.04
CA CYS A 213 -1.71 14.62 8.06
C CYS A 213 -2.30 15.06 6.72
N CYS A 214 -3.44 15.77 6.74
CA CYS A 214 -4.04 16.31 5.52
C CYS A 214 -3.12 17.33 4.83
N ALA A 215 -2.52 18.25 5.59
CA ALA A 215 -1.57 19.23 5.06
C ALA A 215 -0.33 18.57 4.45
N LEU A 216 0.19 17.50 5.07
CA LEU A 216 1.30 16.71 4.53
C LEU A 216 0.92 16.03 3.22
N VAL A 217 -0.24 15.37 3.15
CA VAL A 217 -0.70 14.70 1.92
C VAL A 217 -0.91 15.71 0.79
N ILE A 218 -1.62 16.82 1.06
CA ILE A 218 -1.85 17.90 0.09
C ILE A 218 -0.52 18.53 -0.34
N GLY A 219 0.37 18.82 0.60
CA GLY A 219 1.69 19.37 0.33
C GLY A 219 2.54 18.46 -0.55
N LEU A 220 2.52 17.14 -0.31
CA LEU A 220 3.23 16.16 -1.14
C LEU A 220 2.64 16.04 -2.54
N ILE A 221 1.31 16.05 -2.67
CA ILE A 221 0.65 16.07 -3.99
C ILE A 221 1.05 17.34 -4.75
N TYR A 222 1.00 18.49 -4.09
CA TYR A 222 1.32 19.78 -4.70
C TYR A 222 2.79 19.88 -5.10
N ALA A 223 3.72 19.53 -4.19
CA ALA A 223 5.15 19.50 -4.48
C ALA A 223 5.49 18.51 -5.60
N GLY A 224 4.90 17.31 -5.56
CA GLY A 224 5.08 16.31 -6.63
C GLY A 224 4.52 16.76 -7.98
N GLY A 225 3.43 17.53 -7.97
CA GLY A 225 2.85 18.15 -9.15
C GLY A 225 3.72 19.26 -9.75
N LEU A 226 4.31 20.11 -8.91
CA LEU A 226 5.26 21.14 -9.36
C LEU A 226 6.52 20.52 -9.98
N ILE A 227 7.10 19.51 -9.33
CA ILE A 227 8.24 18.77 -9.88
C ILE A 227 7.89 18.13 -11.23
N PHE A 228 6.64 17.65 -11.37
CA PHE A 228 6.18 17.08 -12.63
C PHE A 228 6.08 18.13 -13.74
N ILE A 229 5.51 19.32 -13.47
CA ILE A 229 5.45 20.43 -14.43
C ILE A 229 6.84 20.85 -14.89
N GLU A 230 7.75 21.07 -13.94
CA GLU A 230 9.14 21.45 -14.21
C GLU A 230 9.82 20.42 -15.12
N ARG A 231 9.64 19.12 -14.82
CA ARG A 231 10.19 18.04 -15.65
C ARG A 231 9.62 18.06 -17.07
N LEU A 232 8.32 18.32 -17.25
CA LEU A 232 7.71 18.39 -18.58
C LEU A 232 8.30 19.53 -19.40
N GLN A 233 8.53 20.69 -18.77
CA GLN A 233 9.15 21.84 -19.42
C GLN A 233 10.61 21.55 -19.84
N GLN A 234 11.38 20.86 -19.00
CA GLN A 234 12.77 20.47 -19.30
C GLN A 234 12.89 19.53 -20.51
N ILE A 235 11.91 18.64 -20.73
CA ILE A 235 11.86 17.75 -21.89
C ILE A 235 11.11 18.35 -23.10
N GLY A 236 10.77 19.65 -23.03
CA GLY A 236 10.10 20.38 -24.11
C GLY A 236 8.63 19.99 -24.34
N LEU A 237 8.00 19.29 -23.39
CA LEU A 237 6.60 18.88 -23.49
C LEU A 237 5.67 19.94 -22.88
N ASN A 238 4.59 20.25 -23.60
CA ASN A 238 3.55 21.13 -23.11
C ASN A 238 2.62 20.39 -22.13
N VAL A 239 2.42 20.96 -20.95
CA VAL A 239 1.47 20.54 -19.91
C VAL A 239 0.07 20.23 -20.48
N GLU A 240 -0.39 21.03 -21.44
CA GLU A 240 -1.69 20.88 -22.09
C GLU A 240 -1.79 19.60 -22.96
N HIS A 241 -0.68 19.21 -23.58
CA HIS A 241 -0.62 17.97 -24.36
C HIS A 241 -0.59 16.75 -23.44
N VAL A 242 0.17 16.85 -22.35
CA VAL A 242 0.40 15.76 -21.40
C VAL A 242 -0.87 15.40 -20.62
N ILE A 243 -1.68 16.38 -20.23
CA ILE A 243 -2.94 16.10 -19.51
C ILE A 243 -3.98 15.36 -20.39
N ARG A 244 -3.85 15.43 -21.72
CA ARG A 244 -4.68 14.69 -22.67
C ARG A 244 -4.14 13.29 -22.93
N LEU A 245 -2.82 13.18 -23.16
CA LEU A 245 -2.21 12.01 -23.82
C LEU A 245 -1.24 11.22 -22.94
N SER A 246 -1.20 11.45 -21.63
CA SER A 246 -0.47 10.57 -20.72
C SER A 246 -1.11 9.17 -20.67
N ALA A 247 -0.30 8.16 -20.35
CA ALA A 247 -0.75 6.77 -20.29
C ALA A 247 -1.99 6.58 -19.40
N PHE A 248 -2.00 7.13 -18.18
CA PHE A 248 -3.13 7.03 -17.25
C PHE A 248 -4.28 8.02 -17.53
N THR A 249 -4.11 9.01 -18.43
CA THR A 249 -5.16 9.97 -18.80
C THR A 249 -5.97 9.52 -20.01
N HIS A 250 -5.46 8.53 -20.76
CA HIS A 250 -6.10 8.07 -21.99
C HIS A 250 -7.55 7.57 -21.79
N LEU A 251 -7.82 6.86 -20.68
CA LEU A 251 -9.16 6.38 -20.33
C LEU A 251 -9.90 7.29 -19.33
N ALA A 252 -9.27 8.41 -18.96
CA ALA A 252 -9.84 9.45 -18.11
C ALA A 252 -9.48 10.86 -18.65
N PRO A 253 -9.74 11.18 -19.93
CA PRO A 253 -9.31 12.45 -20.52
C PRO A 253 -10.04 13.65 -19.91
N VAL A 254 -9.40 14.81 -19.89
CA VAL A 254 -10.05 16.07 -19.53
C VAL A 254 -11.10 16.51 -20.56
N THR A 255 -12.19 17.13 -20.10
CA THR A 255 -13.25 17.67 -20.96
C THR A 255 -12.91 19.07 -21.49
N GLN A 256 -13.75 19.61 -22.37
CA GLN A 256 -13.61 21.01 -22.82
C GLN A 256 -13.74 22.02 -21.68
N ASP A 257 -14.52 21.69 -20.64
CA ASP A 257 -14.69 22.55 -19.47
C ASP A 257 -13.36 22.81 -18.76
N TYR A 258 -12.48 21.80 -18.69
CA TYR A 258 -11.13 21.97 -18.14
C TYR A 258 -10.37 23.09 -18.87
N PHE A 259 -10.34 23.07 -20.20
CA PHE A 259 -9.63 24.08 -21.00
C PHE A 259 -10.28 25.45 -20.88
N TYR A 260 -11.61 25.50 -20.84
CA TYR A 260 -12.35 26.72 -20.58
C TYR A 260 -11.96 27.36 -19.25
N PHE A 261 -11.91 26.60 -18.16
CA PHE A 261 -11.50 27.11 -16.84
C PHE A 261 -10.02 27.47 -16.81
N ALA A 262 -9.14 26.62 -17.36
CA ALA A 262 -7.71 26.86 -17.39
C ALA A 262 -7.36 28.15 -18.14
N SER A 263 -8.02 28.44 -19.27
CA SER A 263 -7.76 29.65 -20.07
C SER A 263 -8.04 30.97 -19.32
N LYS A 264 -8.89 30.94 -18.28
CA LYS A 264 -9.26 32.11 -17.48
C LYS A 264 -8.38 32.34 -16.25
N LEU A 265 -7.51 31.40 -15.93
CA LEU A 265 -6.68 31.44 -14.73
C LEU A 265 -5.29 32.02 -15.02
N PRO A 266 -4.70 32.75 -14.06
CA PRO A 266 -3.27 33.09 -14.12
C PRO A 266 -2.43 31.82 -14.04
N GLU A 267 -1.13 31.92 -14.37
CA GLU A 267 -0.23 30.76 -14.44
C GLU A 267 -0.26 29.87 -13.19
N TRP A 268 -0.17 30.47 -12.01
CA TRP A 268 -0.26 29.73 -10.74
C TRP A 268 -1.59 28.98 -10.58
N GLY A 269 -2.70 29.61 -10.99
CA GLY A 269 -4.03 28.99 -10.98
C GLY A 269 -4.14 27.82 -11.97
N ARG A 270 -3.56 27.97 -13.17
CA ARG A 270 -3.48 26.89 -14.18
C ARG A 270 -2.67 25.70 -13.68
N ASN A 271 -1.51 25.97 -13.07
CA ASN A 271 -0.65 24.93 -12.51
C ASN A 271 -1.38 24.20 -11.38
N THR A 272 -2.06 24.93 -10.49
CA THR A 272 -2.87 24.33 -9.42
C THR A 272 -3.99 23.45 -9.97
N LEU A 273 -4.72 23.94 -10.97
CA LEU A 273 -5.79 23.18 -11.64
C LEU A 273 -5.22 21.92 -12.30
N PHE A 274 -4.12 22.04 -13.04
CA PHE A 274 -3.44 20.90 -13.66
C PHE A 274 -3.03 19.84 -12.63
N ILE A 275 -2.42 20.24 -11.51
CA ILE A 275 -1.99 19.32 -10.45
C ILE A 275 -3.20 18.61 -9.84
N ALA A 276 -4.25 19.35 -9.51
CA ALA A 276 -5.47 18.78 -8.94
C ALA A 276 -6.14 17.80 -9.91
N THR A 277 -6.32 18.20 -11.17
CA THR A 277 -6.95 17.35 -12.20
C THR A 277 -6.11 16.12 -12.51
N THR A 278 -4.78 16.25 -12.61
CA THR A 278 -3.88 15.10 -12.84
C THR A 278 -3.93 14.12 -11.67
N PHE A 279 -3.97 14.62 -10.44
CA PHE A 279 -4.17 13.78 -9.26
C PHE A 279 -5.51 13.04 -9.32
N ILE A 280 -6.60 13.73 -9.69
CA ILE A 280 -7.91 13.12 -9.82
C ILE A 280 -7.93 12.06 -10.93
N GLN A 281 -7.40 12.35 -12.12
CA GLN A 281 -7.24 11.37 -13.20
C GLN A 281 -6.51 10.13 -12.71
N TYR A 282 -5.40 10.31 -11.99
CA TYR A 282 -4.66 9.20 -11.38
C TYR A 282 -5.47 8.47 -10.29
N TYR A 283 -6.32 9.14 -9.54
CA TYR A 283 -7.16 8.48 -8.53
C TYR A 283 -8.28 7.67 -9.19
N VAL A 284 -8.86 8.14 -10.30
CA VAL A 284 -10.03 7.49 -10.90
C VAL A 284 -9.71 6.47 -11.98
N HIS A 285 -8.50 6.50 -12.58
CA HIS A 285 -8.17 5.68 -13.76
C HIS A 285 -8.37 4.17 -13.57
N GLY A 286 -8.19 3.64 -12.36
CA GLY A 286 -8.17 2.20 -12.13
C GLY A 286 -9.43 1.46 -12.60
N VAL A 287 -10.62 2.06 -12.43
CA VAL A 287 -11.90 1.46 -12.85
C VAL A 287 -12.04 1.42 -14.39
N PRO A 288 -11.85 2.53 -15.14
CA PRO A 288 -11.72 2.50 -16.59
C PRO A 288 -10.69 1.48 -17.12
N GLU A 289 -9.50 1.41 -16.51
CA GLU A 289 -8.47 0.44 -16.91
C GLU A 289 -8.92 -1.00 -16.67
N PHE A 290 -9.62 -1.26 -15.56
CA PHE A 290 -10.22 -2.57 -15.31
C PHE A 290 -11.27 -2.92 -16.37
N ALA A 291 -12.14 -1.97 -16.71
CA ALA A 291 -13.17 -2.20 -17.71
C ALA A 291 -12.57 -2.50 -19.09
N TYR A 292 -11.57 -1.71 -19.49
CA TYR A 292 -10.83 -1.91 -20.72
C TYR A 292 -10.09 -3.25 -20.75
N LEU A 293 -9.45 -3.63 -19.63
CA LEU A 293 -8.80 -4.92 -19.47
C LEU A 293 -9.76 -6.08 -19.74
N VAL A 294 -10.91 -6.12 -19.05
CA VAL A 294 -11.87 -7.23 -19.18
C VAL A 294 -12.40 -7.35 -20.61
N GLU A 295 -12.59 -6.22 -21.31
CA GLU A 295 -13.08 -6.19 -22.68
C GLU A 295 -12.05 -6.62 -23.73
N HIS A 296 -10.76 -6.34 -23.50
CA HIS A 296 -9.71 -6.54 -24.50
C HIS A 296 -8.70 -7.64 -24.15
N TYR A 297 -8.82 -8.28 -22.98
CA TYR A 297 -7.96 -9.39 -22.60
C TYR A 297 -8.37 -10.67 -23.34
N GLN A 298 -7.49 -11.15 -24.23
CA GLN A 298 -7.72 -12.32 -25.08
C GLN A 298 -6.79 -13.50 -24.73
N ASN A 299 -5.86 -13.30 -23.81
CA ASN A 299 -4.90 -14.33 -23.41
C ASN A 299 -5.58 -15.37 -22.50
N ALA A 300 -4.96 -16.54 -22.38
CA ALA A 300 -5.37 -17.52 -21.39
C ALA A 300 -5.13 -17.03 -19.95
N ASP A 301 -5.86 -17.60 -19.00
CA ASP A 301 -5.68 -17.33 -17.57
C ASP A 301 -4.27 -17.70 -17.10
N GLN A 302 -3.64 -16.84 -16.30
CA GLN A 302 -2.24 -16.97 -15.90
C GLN A 302 -2.03 -17.75 -14.58
N GLY A 303 -3.10 -18.18 -13.91
CA GLY A 303 -3.04 -19.10 -12.76
C GLY A 303 -2.30 -18.56 -11.53
N GLY A 304 -2.19 -17.24 -11.38
CA GLY A 304 -1.50 -16.57 -10.27
C GLY A 304 -0.08 -16.12 -10.60
N THR A 305 0.46 -16.50 -11.77
CA THR A 305 1.82 -16.13 -12.17
C THR A 305 1.96 -14.64 -12.49
N TYR A 306 0.86 -13.95 -12.81
CA TYR A 306 0.84 -12.50 -13.00
C TYR A 306 0.81 -11.77 -11.65
N SER A 307 -0.20 -12.04 -10.81
CA SER A 307 -0.37 -11.40 -9.49
C SER A 307 0.86 -11.61 -8.59
N PHE A 308 1.41 -12.83 -8.60
CA PHE A 308 2.51 -13.25 -7.74
C PHE A 308 3.84 -13.37 -8.51
N ASN A 309 4.00 -12.63 -9.60
CA ASN A 309 5.21 -12.62 -10.43
C ASN A 309 6.50 -12.38 -9.62
N VAL A 310 6.42 -11.65 -8.51
CA VAL A 310 7.56 -11.46 -7.61
C VAL A 310 8.12 -12.79 -7.08
N LEU A 311 7.25 -13.78 -6.83
CA LEU A 311 7.66 -15.10 -6.34
C LEU A 311 8.30 -15.94 -7.44
N THR A 312 7.77 -15.86 -8.68
CA THR A 312 8.39 -16.55 -9.83
C THR A 312 9.75 -15.95 -10.16
N ARG A 313 9.88 -14.62 -10.09
CA ARG A 313 11.17 -13.92 -10.21
C ARG A 313 12.16 -14.29 -9.12
N LEU A 314 11.70 -14.38 -7.87
CA LEU A 314 12.54 -14.85 -6.76
C LEU A 314 13.01 -16.28 -7.00
N ALA A 315 12.12 -17.14 -7.48
CA ALA A 315 12.45 -18.53 -7.78
C ALA A 315 13.47 -18.66 -8.92
N ALA A 316 13.41 -17.80 -9.93
CA ALA A 316 14.41 -17.72 -10.98
C ALA A 316 15.80 -17.35 -10.45
N ILE A 317 15.88 -16.38 -9.53
CA ILE A 317 17.16 -15.94 -8.94
C ILE A 317 17.75 -17.02 -8.02
N LEU A 318 16.93 -17.67 -7.21
CA LEU A 318 17.40 -18.62 -6.19
C LEU A 318 17.61 -20.04 -6.72
N TRP A 319 16.75 -20.49 -7.63
CA TRP A 319 16.71 -21.88 -8.10
C TRP A 319 16.88 -22.03 -9.61
N GLY A 320 17.10 -20.93 -10.35
CA GLY A 320 17.33 -20.98 -11.79
C GLY A 320 16.10 -21.35 -12.62
N VAL A 321 14.89 -21.21 -12.06
CA VAL A 321 13.63 -21.45 -12.80
C VAL A 321 13.53 -20.46 -13.97
N PRO A 322 13.11 -20.88 -15.18
CA PRO A 322 12.91 -19.97 -16.30
C PRO A 322 11.92 -18.85 -15.93
N TYR A 323 12.32 -17.61 -16.18
CA TYR A 323 11.50 -16.42 -15.96
C TYR A 323 11.70 -15.44 -17.10
N ASP A 324 10.60 -15.11 -17.76
CA ASP A 324 10.55 -14.07 -18.78
C ASP A 324 9.76 -12.88 -18.22
N GLY A 325 10.50 -11.86 -17.78
CA GLY A 325 9.92 -10.63 -17.26
C GLY A 325 9.27 -9.78 -18.36
N GLU A 326 9.70 -9.94 -19.61
CA GLU A 326 9.16 -9.19 -20.74
C GLU A 326 7.78 -9.75 -21.12
N ALA A 327 7.68 -11.08 -21.27
CA ALA A 327 6.40 -11.75 -21.51
C ALA A 327 5.35 -11.37 -20.45
N ALA A 328 5.74 -11.28 -19.18
CA ALA A 328 4.83 -10.87 -18.11
C ALA A 328 4.31 -9.44 -18.24
N MET A 329 5.11 -8.50 -18.76
CA MET A 329 4.69 -7.11 -18.96
C MET A 329 3.67 -6.97 -20.11
N PHE A 330 3.78 -7.82 -21.13
CA PHE A 330 2.92 -7.79 -22.32
C PHE A 330 1.60 -8.58 -22.17
N LEU A 331 1.33 -9.16 -21.00
CA LEU A 331 0.05 -9.81 -20.71
C LEU A 331 -1.11 -8.82 -20.65
N MET A 332 -0.87 -7.60 -20.18
CA MET A 332 -1.89 -6.56 -20.10
C MET A 332 -2.09 -5.90 -21.45
N PRO A 333 -3.35 -5.62 -21.87
CA PRO A 333 -3.62 -4.87 -23.11
C PRO A 333 -2.94 -3.49 -23.16
N ARG A 334 -2.68 -2.90 -21.98
CA ARG A 334 -1.95 -1.63 -21.84
C ARG A 334 -0.79 -1.81 -20.87
N VAL A 335 0.42 -1.74 -21.39
CA VAL A 335 1.66 -1.99 -20.63
C VAL A 335 1.98 -0.83 -19.69
N GLY A 336 2.38 -1.14 -18.45
CA GLY A 336 2.89 -0.15 -17.50
C GLY A 336 1.84 0.74 -16.83
N ILE A 337 0.56 0.39 -16.94
CA ILE A 337 -0.56 1.14 -16.33
C ILE A 337 -1.17 0.33 -15.20
N TYR A 338 -1.35 0.98 -14.06
CA TYR A 338 -2.01 0.37 -12.91
C TYR A 338 -3.53 0.28 -13.15
N THR A 339 -4.15 -0.72 -12.54
CA THR A 339 -5.61 -0.89 -12.52
C THR A 339 -6.04 -1.17 -11.09
N THR A 340 -7.35 -1.29 -10.84
CA THR A 340 -7.89 -1.68 -9.53
C THR A 340 -7.21 -2.92 -8.96
N LEU A 341 -7.40 -3.17 -7.66
CA LEU A 341 -7.00 -4.42 -6.99
C LEU A 341 -7.40 -5.68 -7.77
N PHE A 342 -8.51 -5.62 -8.51
CA PHE A 342 -9.13 -6.75 -9.18
C PHE A 342 -8.48 -7.09 -10.52
N GLY A 343 -7.87 -6.13 -11.22
CA GLY A 343 -7.38 -6.34 -12.58
C GLY A 343 -6.33 -7.45 -12.70
N PRO A 344 -5.28 -7.47 -11.88
CA PRO A 344 -4.30 -8.55 -11.91
C PRO A 344 -4.90 -9.93 -11.60
N PHE A 345 -5.91 -10.00 -10.72
CA PHE A 345 -6.62 -11.25 -10.46
C PHE A 345 -7.49 -11.69 -11.65
N TYR A 346 -7.99 -10.75 -12.46
CA TYR A 346 -8.66 -11.06 -13.72
C TYR A 346 -7.71 -11.65 -14.76
N VAL A 347 -6.48 -11.15 -14.86
CA VAL A 347 -5.45 -11.77 -15.71
C VAL A 347 -5.14 -13.21 -15.26
N ASP A 348 -5.15 -13.46 -13.96
CA ASP A 348 -4.83 -14.78 -13.42
C ASP A 348 -5.99 -15.78 -13.44
N PHE A 349 -7.22 -15.32 -13.26
CA PHE A 349 -8.38 -16.19 -12.96
C PHE A 349 -9.64 -15.86 -13.78
N GLY A 350 -9.56 -14.87 -14.66
CA GLY A 350 -10.64 -14.48 -15.56
C GLY A 350 -11.97 -14.26 -14.81
N PRO A 351 -13.08 -14.87 -15.27
CA PRO A 351 -14.39 -14.73 -14.64
C PRO A 351 -14.47 -15.19 -13.17
N PHE A 352 -13.53 -16.00 -12.68
CA PHE A 352 -13.51 -16.47 -11.29
C PHE A 352 -12.92 -15.45 -10.30
N THR A 353 -12.43 -14.30 -10.77
CA THR A 353 -11.88 -13.22 -9.94
C THR A 353 -12.72 -12.84 -8.71
N PRO A 354 -14.07 -12.76 -8.78
CA PRO A 354 -14.89 -12.48 -7.60
C PRO A 354 -14.66 -13.45 -6.42
N MET A 355 -14.38 -14.73 -6.69
CA MET A 355 -14.08 -15.72 -5.66
C MET A 355 -12.74 -15.44 -4.96
N PHE A 356 -11.74 -14.98 -5.71
CA PHE A 356 -10.46 -14.57 -5.14
C PHE A 356 -10.59 -13.28 -4.32
N CYS A 357 -11.41 -12.34 -4.77
CA CYS A 357 -11.75 -11.15 -3.99
C CYS A 357 -12.42 -11.51 -2.66
N PHE A 358 -13.31 -12.51 -2.66
CA PHE A 358 -13.88 -13.08 -1.45
C PHE A 358 -12.80 -13.66 -0.52
N ALA A 359 -11.87 -14.46 -1.05
CA ALA A 359 -10.77 -15.01 -0.25
C ALA A 359 -9.88 -13.93 0.37
N ILE A 360 -9.59 -12.85 -0.36
CA ILE A 360 -8.86 -11.70 0.16
C ILE A 360 -9.64 -11.02 1.28
N GLY A 361 -10.93 -10.73 1.06
CA GLY A 361 -11.79 -10.16 2.11
C GLY A 361 -11.81 -11.02 3.36
N ALA A 362 -11.94 -12.34 3.20
CA ALA A 362 -11.90 -13.30 4.30
C ALA A 362 -10.57 -13.26 5.05
N LEU A 363 -9.43 -13.17 4.34
CA LEU A 363 -8.10 -13.07 4.94
C LEU A 363 -7.93 -11.77 5.74
N VAL A 364 -8.39 -10.64 5.21
CA VAL A 364 -8.35 -9.34 5.91
C VAL A 364 -9.17 -9.42 7.19
N SER A 365 -10.40 -9.92 7.10
CA SER A 365 -11.32 -10.03 8.24
C SER A 365 -10.82 -11.03 9.30
N TRP A 366 -10.25 -12.15 8.88
CA TRP A 366 -9.58 -13.10 9.78
C TRP A 366 -8.38 -12.48 10.50
N THR A 367 -7.54 -11.72 9.79
CA THR A 367 -6.38 -11.04 10.39
C THR A 367 -6.85 -10.00 11.40
N ARG A 368 -7.89 -9.23 11.06
CA ARG A 368 -8.54 -8.30 12.00
C ARG A 368 -9.04 -9.00 13.25
N ARG A 369 -9.69 -10.16 13.11
CA ARG A 369 -10.14 -10.98 14.24
C ARG A 369 -9.00 -11.34 15.18
N LYS A 370 -7.85 -11.73 14.63
CA LYS A 370 -6.66 -12.07 15.42
C LYS A 370 -6.11 -10.86 16.18
N VAL A 371 -6.11 -9.68 15.55
CA VAL A 371 -5.74 -8.42 16.22
C VAL A 371 -6.74 -8.07 17.34
N LEU A 372 -8.04 -8.22 17.12
CA LEU A 372 -9.04 -7.97 18.17
C LEU A 372 -8.93 -8.96 19.33
N LEU A 373 -8.53 -10.20 19.07
CA LEU A 373 -8.21 -11.21 20.10
C LEU A 373 -6.87 -10.96 20.81
N GLY A 374 -6.17 -9.86 20.49
CA GLY A 374 -4.92 -9.46 21.16
C GLY A 374 -3.64 -10.03 20.56
N ASP A 375 -3.69 -10.62 19.35
CA ASP A 375 -2.47 -11.08 18.68
C ASP A 375 -1.68 -9.91 18.07
N ILE A 376 -0.75 -9.37 18.86
CA ILE A 376 0.08 -8.20 18.52
C ILE A 376 0.85 -8.39 17.22
N ALA A 377 1.30 -9.62 16.93
CA ALA A 377 2.12 -9.89 15.75
C ALA A 377 1.32 -9.85 14.44
N ALA A 378 -0.01 -9.96 14.50
CA ALA A 378 -0.90 -9.81 13.34
C ALA A 378 -1.16 -8.35 12.95
N LEU A 379 -0.90 -7.39 13.86
CA LEU A 379 -1.24 -5.98 13.67
C LEU A 379 -0.59 -5.34 12.43
N PRO A 380 0.72 -5.54 12.14
CA PRO A 380 1.33 -4.95 10.96
C PRO A 380 0.67 -5.43 9.67
N LEU A 381 0.38 -6.73 9.56
CA LEU A 381 -0.29 -7.32 8.40
C LEU A 381 -1.71 -6.75 8.24
N TYR A 382 -2.46 -6.64 9.33
CA TYR A 382 -3.78 -6.01 9.30
C TYR A 382 -3.74 -4.56 8.77
N ILE A 383 -2.78 -3.75 9.24
CA ILE A 383 -2.64 -2.37 8.77
C ILE A 383 -2.27 -2.32 7.27
N CYS A 384 -1.42 -3.24 6.80
CA CYS A 384 -1.11 -3.40 5.38
C CYS A 384 -2.37 -3.72 4.55
N PHE A 385 -3.19 -4.66 5.02
CA PHE A 385 -4.45 -4.96 4.36
C PHE A 385 -5.42 -3.79 4.34
N VAL A 386 -5.52 -3.00 5.42
CA VAL A 386 -6.39 -1.82 5.46
C VAL A 386 -5.99 -0.79 4.40
N ILE A 387 -4.69 -0.54 4.17
CA ILE A 387 -4.26 0.37 3.11
C ILE A 387 -4.52 -0.19 1.71
N GLN A 388 -4.36 -1.50 1.52
CA GLN A 388 -4.66 -2.15 0.25
C GLN A 388 -6.15 -2.12 -0.09
N VAL A 389 -7.02 -2.31 0.92
CA VAL A 389 -8.47 -2.13 0.78
C VAL A 389 -8.81 -0.67 0.47
N ALA A 390 -8.16 0.31 1.12
CA ALA A 390 -8.35 1.73 0.83
C ALA A 390 -7.98 2.11 -0.61
N ALA A 391 -7.03 1.39 -1.21
CA ALA A 391 -6.59 1.59 -2.58
C ALA A 391 -7.38 0.74 -3.60
N ALA A 392 -8.30 -0.13 -3.17
CA ALA A 392 -8.81 -1.22 -3.99
C ALA A 392 -9.44 -0.77 -5.32
N VAL A 393 -10.17 0.35 -5.32
CA VAL A 393 -10.82 0.91 -6.52
C VAL A 393 -9.91 1.82 -7.35
N VAL A 394 -8.71 2.12 -6.85
CA VAL A 394 -7.77 3.08 -7.45
C VAL A 394 -6.61 2.34 -8.11
N ILE A 395 -5.89 1.53 -7.33
CA ILE A 395 -4.73 0.76 -7.77
C ILE A 395 -4.64 -0.57 -7.03
N ASN A 396 -4.06 -1.59 -7.66
CA ASN A 396 -3.63 -2.80 -6.96
C ASN A 396 -2.40 -2.50 -6.09
N ALA A 397 -2.63 -2.15 -4.83
CA ALA A 397 -1.58 -1.88 -3.85
C ALA A 397 -0.90 -3.15 -3.29
N ILE A 398 -1.34 -4.36 -3.66
CA ILE A 398 -0.58 -5.60 -3.39
C ILE A 398 0.63 -5.65 -4.34
N GLN A 399 0.42 -5.49 -5.64
CA GLN A 399 1.53 -5.50 -6.60
C GLN A 399 2.30 -4.18 -6.63
N SER A 400 1.58 -3.06 -6.49
CA SER A 400 2.16 -1.72 -6.56
C SER A 400 2.84 -1.33 -5.26
N ALA A 401 3.72 -0.33 -5.33
CA ALA A 401 4.27 0.33 -4.15
C ALA A 401 4.94 -0.60 -3.10
N TYR A 402 5.47 -1.75 -3.55
CA TYR A 402 6.08 -2.78 -2.72
C TYR A 402 5.13 -3.55 -1.79
N GLY A 403 3.81 -3.49 -1.99
CA GLY A 403 2.82 -4.08 -1.07
C GLY A 403 3.04 -5.55 -0.75
N ILE A 404 3.32 -6.37 -1.76
CA ILE A 404 3.55 -7.81 -1.61
C ILE A 404 4.72 -8.11 -0.67
N PHE A 405 5.74 -7.25 -0.64
CA PHE A 405 6.87 -7.41 0.27
C PHE A 405 6.48 -7.07 1.71
N TYR A 406 5.60 -6.08 1.91
CA TYR A 406 5.01 -5.83 3.23
C TYR A 406 4.15 -7.01 3.69
N ASP A 407 3.32 -7.57 2.80
CA ASP A 407 2.48 -8.73 3.11
C ASP A 407 3.32 -9.93 3.55
N ILE A 408 4.33 -10.30 2.75
CA ILE A 408 5.23 -11.42 3.04
C ILE A 408 6.00 -11.19 4.35
N ALA A 409 6.59 -10.01 4.53
CA ALA A 409 7.39 -9.70 5.72
C ALA A 409 6.55 -9.75 7.00
N PHE A 410 5.34 -9.20 6.97
CA PHE A 410 4.45 -9.18 8.14
C PHE A 410 3.79 -10.54 8.39
N ALA A 411 3.46 -11.31 7.36
CA ALA A 411 3.01 -12.69 7.51
C ALA A 411 4.13 -13.56 8.13
N ALA A 412 5.38 -13.41 7.65
CA ALA A 412 6.53 -14.13 8.20
C ALA A 412 6.76 -13.77 9.68
N LEU A 413 6.69 -12.49 10.05
CA LEU A 413 6.77 -12.04 11.44
C LEU A 413 5.69 -12.72 12.30
N TRP A 414 4.45 -12.69 11.83
CA TRP A 414 3.33 -13.27 12.56
C TRP A 414 3.50 -14.78 12.79
N ILE A 415 3.85 -15.52 11.74
CA ILE A 415 4.12 -16.96 11.82
C ILE A 415 5.28 -17.25 12.77
N ALA A 416 6.40 -16.52 12.66
CA ALA A 416 7.58 -16.72 13.49
C ALA A 416 7.27 -16.55 15.00
N ILE A 417 6.52 -15.51 15.36
CA ILE A 417 6.10 -15.28 16.75
C ILE A 417 5.11 -16.35 17.22
N ALA A 418 4.17 -16.77 16.36
CA ALA A 418 3.22 -17.83 16.69
C ALA A 418 3.93 -19.17 16.97
N VAL A 419 4.93 -19.54 16.15
CA VAL A 419 5.76 -20.74 16.34
C VAL A 419 6.59 -20.64 17.62
N ALA A 420 7.24 -19.49 17.87
CA ALA A 420 8.03 -19.27 19.08
C ALA A 420 7.19 -19.43 20.35
N ARG A 421 5.96 -18.90 20.37
CA ARG A 421 5.04 -19.05 21.50
C ARG A 421 4.63 -20.50 21.75
N ARG A 422 4.33 -21.27 20.70
CA ARG A 422 3.98 -22.70 20.82
C ARG A 422 5.13 -23.53 21.40
N ARG A 423 6.37 -23.27 20.96
CA ARG A 423 7.57 -23.96 21.48
C ARG A 423 7.79 -23.67 22.97
N SER A 424 7.66 -22.41 23.39
CA SER A 424 7.78 -22.05 24.80
C SER A 424 6.72 -22.72 25.67
N ALA A 425 5.47 -22.81 25.20
CA ALA A 425 4.39 -23.49 25.90
C ALA A 425 4.63 -25.01 26.05
N ALA A 426 5.10 -25.67 24.98
CA ALA A 426 5.47 -27.08 25.01
C ALA A 426 6.64 -27.36 25.98
N ALA A 427 7.65 -26.50 26.00
CA ALA A 427 8.79 -26.62 26.91
C ALA A 427 8.39 -26.44 28.39
N SER A 428 7.47 -25.51 28.69
CA SER A 428 6.94 -25.35 30.06
C SER A 428 6.03 -26.50 30.50
N GLY A 429 5.32 -27.14 29.57
CA GLY A 429 4.48 -28.31 29.86
C GLY A 429 5.28 -29.58 30.13
N ALA A 430 6.39 -29.77 29.42
CA ALA A 430 7.30 -30.92 29.63
C ALA A 430 8.15 -30.81 30.90
N ALA A 431 8.34 -29.60 31.44
CA ALA A 431 9.04 -29.38 32.72
C ALA A 431 8.13 -29.55 33.95
N ALA A 432 6.82 -29.69 33.75
CA ALA A 432 5.80 -29.87 34.79
C ALA A 432 5.32 -31.32 34.94
N THR A 433 5.91 -32.24 34.17
CA THR A 433 5.76 -33.71 34.24
C THR A 433 7.08 -34.32 34.63
#